data_AF-A0A116LG90-F1
#
_entry.id   AF-A0A116LG90-F1
#
_cell.length_a   1.000
_cell.length_b   1.000
_cell.length_c   1.000
_cell.angle_alpha   90.00
_cell.angle_beta   90.00
_cell.angle_gamma   90.00
#
_symmetry.space_group_name_H-M   'P 1'
#
loop_
_entity.id
_entity.type
_entity.pdbx_description
1 polymer ?
#
loop_
_entity_poly.entity_id
_entity_poly.type
_entity_poly.pdbx_seq_one_letter_code
_entity_poly.pdbx_strand_id
1 'polypeptide(L)' 'MGKTLGRPKSDNPKNKQLKVKMTEQEFQDLSDLADKKGMTKTEVVMRGIELVKSEK' A
#
# COMPACT_ATOMS: atom_id res chain seq x y z
N MET A 1 20.96 -7.11 35.83
CA MET A 1 20.76 -6.36 34.57
C MET A 1 19.91 -7.21 33.64
N GLY A 2 18.58 -7.06 33.70
CA GLY A 2 17.67 -7.81 32.82
C GLY A 2 17.73 -7.24 31.42
N LYS A 3 18.13 -8.04 30.43
CA LYS A 3 17.97 -7.68 29.02
C LYS A 3 16.48 -7.58 28.75
N THR A 4 15.93 -6.37 28.69
CA THR A 4 14.59 -6.18 28.14
C THR A 4 14.69 -6.56 26.67
N LEU A 5 14.20 -7.75 26.31
CA LEU A 5 13.87 -8.09 24.94
C LEU A 5 12.85 -7.04 24.50
N GLY A 6 13.33 -5.99 23.82
CA GLY A 6 12.45 -4.97 23.25
C GLY A 6 11.47 -5.61 22.25
N ARG A 7 10.53 -4.81 21.71
CA ARG A 7 9.65 -5.29 20.64
C ARG A 7 10.51 -5.99 19.57
N PRO A 8 10.20 -7.25 19.20
CA PRO A 8 10.96 -7.96 18.18
C PRO A 8 11.01 -7.07 16.94
N LYS A 9 12.22 -6.93 16.38
CA LYS A 9 12.39 -6.20 15.12
C LYS A 9 11.52 -6.92 14.10
N SER A 10 10.46 -6.26 13.64
CA SER A 10 9.63 -6.81 12.58
C SER A 10 10.51 -6.96 11.34
N ASP A 11 10.62 -8.17 10.80
CA ASP A 11 11.56 -8.49 9.71
C ASP A 11 11.22 -7.74 8.41
N ASN A 12 9.94 -7.39 8.21
CA ASN A 12 9.48 -6.60 7.07
C ASN A 12 8.54 -5.45 7.51
N PRO A 13 9.09 -4.35 8.03
CA PRO A 13 8.27 -3.22 8.42
C PRO A 13 7.87 -2.44 7.16
N LYS A 14 6.58 -2.08 7.04
CA LYS A 14 6.06 -1.25 5.93
C LYS A 14 6.50 0.21 6.09
N ASN A 15 7.80 0.47 6.01
CA ASN A 15 8.41 1.78 6.28
C ASN A 15 8.55 2.65 5.03
N LYS A 16 8.17 2.15 3.85
CA LYS A 16 8.27 2.88 2.59
C LYS A 16 6.98 3.65 2.34
N GLN A 17 7.10 4.97 2.20
CA GLN A 17 6.00 5.84 1.79
C GLN A 17 6.18 6.23 0.33
N LEU A 18 5.12 6.12 -0.46
CA LEU A 18 5.07 6.59 -1.84
C LEU A 18 4.18 7.83 -1.90
N LYS A 19 4.71 8.93 -2.46
CA LYS A 19 3.93 10.13 -2.79
C LYS A 19 3.87 10.25 -4.30
N VAL A 20 2.67 10.15 -4.86
CA VAL A 20 2.43 10.28 -6.31
C VAL A 20 1.61 11.54 -6.54
N LYS A 21 1.98 12.32 -7.55
CA LYS A 21 1.14 13.40 -8.05
C LYS A 21 0.19 12.80 -9.09
N MET A 22 -1.11 13.01 -8.89
CA MET A 22 -2.17 12.57 -9.79
C MET A 22 -3.19 13.70 -9.92
N THR A 23 -3.99 13.65 -10.98
CA THR A 23 -5.10 14.58 -11.15
C THR A 23 -6.24 14.26 -10.17
N GLU A 24 -7.15 15.22 -9.97
CA GLU A 24 -8.29 15.03 -9.08
C GLU A 24 -9.23 13.92 -9.56
N GLN A 25 -9.37 13.77 -10.88
CA GLN A 25 -10.14 12.68 -11.49
C GLN A 25 -9.53 11.31 -11.17
N GLU A 26 -8.22 11.14 -11.39
CA GLU A 26 -7.54 9.87 -11.07
C GLU A 26 -7.65 9.51 -9.59
N PHE A 27 -7.58 10.50 -8.69
CA PHE A 27 -7.76 10.26 -7.27
C PHE A 27 -9.19 9.85 -6.92
N GLN A 28 -10.18 10.44 -7.59
CA GLN A 28 -11.58 10.10 -7.43
C GLN A 28 -11.82 8.67 -7.92
N ASP A 29 -11.39 8.34 -9.14
CA ASP A 29 -11.47 6.99 -9.71
C ASP A 29 -10.81 5.95 -8.81
N LEU A 30 -9.63 6.26 -8.25
CA LEU A 30 -8.94 5.35 -7.33
C LEU A 30 -9.72 5.16 -6.03
N SER A 31 -10.40 6.20 -5.54
CA SER A 31 -11.26 6.12 -4.35
C SER A 31 -12.51 5.29 -4.63
N ASP A 32 -13.20 5.59 -5.73
CA ASP A 32 -14.38 4.86 -6.18
C ASP A 32 -14.10 3.37 -6.44
N LEU A 33 -12.95 3.04 -7.03
CA LEU A 33 -12.51 1.65 -7.22
C LEU A 33 -12.21 0.95 -5.90
N ALA A 34 -11.62 1.67 -4.95
CA ALA A 34 -11.35 1.16 -3.62
C ALA A 34 -12.67 0.85 -2.88
N ASP A 35 -13.62 1.78 -2.88
CA ASP A 35 -14.94 1.61 -2.29
C ASP A 35 -15.73 0.47 -2.95
N LYS A 36 -15.78 0.43 -4.29
CA LYS A 36 -16.48 -0.65 -5.03
C LYS A 36 -15.92 -2.03 -4.74
N LYS A 37 -14.61 -2.15 -4.48
CA LYS A 37 -13.96 -3.44 -4.17
C LYS A 37 -13.85 -3.71 -2.68
N GLY A 38 -14.27 -2.79 -1.81
CA GLY A 38 -14.09 -2.89 -0.35
C GLY A 38 -12.61 -2.95 0.06
N MET A 39 -11.73 -2.30 -0.70
CA MET A 39 -10.28 -2.30 -0.50
C MET A 39 -9.82 -0.91 -0.06
N THR A 40 -8.65 -0.83 0.57
CA THR A 40 -8.00 0.48 0.79
C THR A 40 -7.32 0.98 -0.48
N LYS A 41 -7.16 2.31 -0.59
CA LYS A 41 -6.40 2.95 -1.68
C LYS A 41 -5.03 2.30 -1.90
N THR A 42 -4.35 1.94 -0.80
CA THR A 42 -3.05 1.26 -0.84
C THR A 42 -3.15 -0.14 -1.45
N GLU A 43 -4.17 -0.92 -1.11
CA GLU A 43 -4.37 -2.25 -1.69
C GLU A 43 -4.68 -2.20 -3.18
N VAL A 44 -5.46 -1.21 -3.63
CA VAL A 44 -5.72 -0.98 -5.06
C VAL A 44 -4.41 -0.71 -5.81
N VAL A 45 -3.54 0.15 -5.27
CA VAL A 45 -2.23 0.43 -5.87
C VAL A 45 -1.33 -0.81 -5.87
N MET A 46 -1.26 -1.55 -4.77
CA MET A 46 -0.47 -2.77 -4.68
C MET A 46 -0.92 -3.83 -5.69
N ARG A 47 -2.24 -4.01 -5.84
CA ARG A 47 -2.81 -4.91 -6.84
C ARG A 47 -2.50 -4.45 -8.26
N GLY A 48 -2.54 -3.15 -8.53
CA GLY A 48 -2.09 -2.59 -9.81
C GLY A 48 -0.63 -2.95 -10.13
N ILE A 49 0.27 -2.86 -9.14
CA ILE A 49 1.67 -3.26 -9.29
C ILE A 49 1.79 -4.76 -9.58
N GLU A 50 1.02 -5.61 -8.90
CA GLU A 50 1.02 -7.06 -9.15
C GLU A 50 0.52 -7.42 -10.54
N LEU A 51 -0.53 -6.75 -11.04
CA LEU A 51 -1.04 -6.95 -12.39
C LEU A 51 0.01 -6.58 -13.43
N VAL A 52 0.62 -5.39 -13.34
CA VAL A 52 1.70 -4.95 -14.25
C VAL A 52 2.91 -5.89 -14.18
N LYS A 53 3.23 -6.41 -12.99
CA LYS A 53 4.29 -7.41 -12.82
C LYS A 53 3.94 -8.75 -13.50
N SER A 54 2.65 -9.08 -13.58
CA SER A 54 2.14 -10.33 -14.16
C SER A 54 1.99 -10.27 -15.68
N GLU A 55 1.87 -9.09 -16.30
CA GLU A 55 1.78 -8.90 -17.77
C GLU A 55 3.13 -9.07 -18.48
N LYS A 56 3.91 -10.07 -18.06
CA LYS A 56 5.27 -10.33 -18.55
C LYS A 56 5.31 -11.02 -19.91
#